data_AF-Q6NL47-F1
#
_entry.id   AF-Q6NL47-F1
#
_cell.length_a   1.000
_cell.length_b   1.000
_cell.length_c   1.000
_cell.angle_alpha   90.00
_cell.angle_beta   90.00
_cell.angle_gamma   90.00
#
_symmetry.space_group_name_H-M   'P 1'
#
loop_
_entity.id
_entity.type
_entity.pdbx_description
1 polymer ?
#
loop_
_entity_poly.entity_id
_entity_poly.type
_entity_poly.pdbx_seq_one_letter_code
_entity_poly.pdbx_strand_id
1 'polypeptide(L)'
;MWDAYAKDPSSVMDWQNAYMNFMFDLEDASHDGGIDVTEFTLVCSSYGLEKTECEEAFAKMSQGQSEVTREQFAALWKEYFAAEDVNAPGNYIFGKTSF
;
A
#
# COMPACT_ATOMS: atom_id res chain seq x y z
N MET A 1 17.34 -2.36 5.97
CA MET A 1 16.34 -2.25 7.09
C MET A 1 15.14 -3.15 6.82
N TRP A 2 14.68 -3.23 5.57
CA TRP A 2 13.66 -4.20 5.13
C TRP A 2 14.25 -5.50 4.57
N ASP A 3 15.57 -5.61 4.38
CA ASP A 3 16.23 -6.80 3.79
C ASP A 3 15.99 -8.10 4.56
N ALA A 4 15.87 -8.02 5.89
CA ALA A 4 15.52 -9.18 6.72
C ALA A 4 14.05 -9.57 6.53
N TYR A 5 13.16 -8.57 6.43
CA TYR A 5 11.72 -8.79 6.20
C TYR A 5 11.42 -9.32 4.81
N ALA A 6 12.13 -8.84 3.78
CA ALA A 6 12.04 -9.36 2.42
C ALA A 6 12.45 -10.83 2.34
N LYS A 7 13.46 -11.24 3.12
CA LYS A 7 13.96 -12.63 3.17
C LYS A 7 13.10 -13.54 4.05
N ASP A 8 12.55 -13.01 5.13
CA ASP A 8 11.67 -13.73 6.04
C ASP A 8 10.56 -12.80 6.55
N PRO A 9 9.40 -12.78 5.86
CA PRO A 9 8.25 -11.99 6.28
C PRO A 9 7.59 -12.48 7.58
N SER A 10 8.05 -13.60 8.16
CA SER A 10 7.60 -14.05 9.48
C SER A 10 8.44 -13.46 10.62
N SER A 11 9.58 -12.85 10.30
CA SER A 11 10.47 -12.14 11.24
C SER A 11 10.08 -10.68 11.49
N VAL A 12 8.79 -10.33 11.32
CA VAL A 12 8.27 -8.98 11.49
C VAL A 12 8.64 -8.45 12.87
N MET A 13 9.33 -7.31 12.88
CA MET A 13 9.58 -6.57 14.10
C MET A 13 8.39 -5.66 14.43
N ASP A 14 8.14 -5.42 15.71
CA ASP A 14 7.02 -4.57 16.17
C ASP A 14 6.99 -3.19 15.50
N TRP A 15 8.16 -2.59 15.26
CA TRP A 15 8.25 -1.29 14.59
C TRP A 15 7.79 -1.33 13.13
N GLN A 16 7.92 -2.46 12.43
CA GLN A 16 7.47 -2.61 11.05
C GLN A 16 5.95 -2.69 10.99
N ASN A 17 5.34 -3.43 11.92
CA ASN A 17 3.89 -3.43 12.11
C ASN A 17 3.37 -2.04 12.49
N ALA A 18 4.05 -1.35 13.41
CA ALA A 18 3.67 0.00 13.80
C ALA A 18 3.76 0.97 12.61
N TYR A 19 4.80 0.85 11.78
CA TYR A 19 4.97 1.67 10.59
C TYR A 19 3.93 1.37 9.51
N MET A 20 3.61 0.10 9.26
CA MET A 20 2.53 -0.28 8.33
C MET A 20 1.18 0.28 8.78
N ASN A 21 0.85 0.16 10.07
CA ASN A 21 -0.40 0.72 10.60
C ASN A 21 -0.42 2.25 10.51
N PHE A 22 0.69 2.90 10.80
CA PHE A 22 0.81 4.35 10.64
C PHE A 22 0.59 4.80 9.19
N MET A 23 1.11 4.06 8.21
CA MET A 23 0.90 4.35 6.80
C MET A 23 -0.56 4.15 6.40
N PHE A 24 -1.20 3.07 6.87
CA PHE A 24 -2.64 2.89 6.65
C PHE A 24 -3.44 4.05 7.24
N ASP A 25 -3.17 4.46 8.48
CA ASP A 25 -3.89 5.55 9.15
C ASP A 25 -3.64 6.92 8.49
N LEU A 26 -2.51 7.08 7.81
CA LEU A 26 -2.19 8.27 7.02
C LEU A 26 -3.04 8.32 5.73
N GLU A 27 -3.30 7.16 5.13
CA GLU A 27 -4.12 7.02 3.92
C GLU A 27 -5.62 7.07 4.24
N ASP A 28 -6.09 6.37 5.28
CA ASP A 28 -7.47 6.39 5.80
C ASP A 28 -7.73 7.69 6.59
N ALA A 29 -7.81 8.79 5.86
CA ALA A 29 -8.04 10.13 6.39
C ALA A 29 -9.45 10.32 6.95
N SER A 30 -10.42 9.53 6.48
CA SER A 30 -11.80 9.55 6.97
C SER A 30 -12.02 8.72 8.25
N HIS A 31 -11.09 7.81 8.57
CA HIS A 31 -11.14 6.86 9.68
C HIS A 31 -12.34 5.91 9.60
N ASP A 32 -12.72 5.51 8.38
CA ASP A 32 -13.81 4.57 8.15
C ASP A 32 -13.37 3.11 8.11
N GLY A 33 -12.05 2.86 8.16
CA GLY A 33 -11.45 1.54 8.18
C GLY A 33 -11.12 0.97 6.79
N GLY A 34 -11.32 1.75 5.73
CA GLY A 34 -10.90 1.49 4.38
C GLY A 34 -10.09 2.64 3.80
N ILE A 35 -9.33 2.35 2.75
CA ILE A 35 -8.72 3.39 1.91
C ILE A 35 -9.47 3.39 0.59
N ASP A 36 -10.13 4.50 0.26
CA ASP A 36 -10.77 4.69 -1.03
C ASP A 36 -9.83 5.34 -2.07
N VAL A 37 -10.27 5.37 -3.33
CA VAL A 37 -9.49 5.94 -4.43
C VAL A 37 -9.18 7.43 -4.25
N THR A 38 -10.09 8.17 -3.59
CA THR A 38 -9.94 9.61 -3.37
C THR A 38 -8.87 9.87 -2.32
N GLU A 39 -8.93 9.15 -1.21
CA GLU A 39 -7.97 9.19 -0.11
C GLU A 39 -6.57 8.81 -0.59
N PHE A 40 -6.45 7.66 -1.26
CA PHE A 40 -5.18 7.18 -1.81
C PHE A 40 -4.56 8.20 -2.76
N THR A 41 -5.37 8.72 -3.68
CA THR A 41 -4.92 9.70 -4.68
C THR A 41 -4.52 11.02 -4.03
N LEU A 42 -5.24 11.47 -3.00
CA LEU A 42 -4.93 12.69 -2.27
C LEU A 42 -3.57 12.59 -1.58
N VAL A 43 -3.33 11.49 -0.86
CA VAL A 43 -2.07 11.25 -0.16
C VAL A 43 -0.93 11.12 -1.16
N CYS A 44 -1.05 10.25 -2.16
CA CYS A 44 0.00 10.06 -3.17
C CYS A 44 0.33 11.34 -3.95
N SER A 45 -0.68 12.15 -4.30
CA SER A 45 -0.48 13.43 -4.97
C SER A 45 0.26 14.44 -4.10
N SER A 46 0.08 14.38 -2.77
CA SER A 46 0.84 15.23 -1.83
C SER A 46 2.34 14.90 -1.82
N TYR A 47 2.71 13.69 -2.21
CA TYR A 47 4.10 13.25 -2.41
C TYR A 47 4.63 13.54 -3.83
N GLY A 48 3.86 14.23 -4.67
CA GLY A 48 4.26 14.66 -6.01
C GLY A 48 3.99 13.66 -7.13
N LEU A 49 3.14 12.66 -6.89
CA LEU A 49 2.68 11.73 -7.91
C LEU A 49 1.54 12.34 -8.74
N GLU A 50 1.47 11.96 -10.01
CA GLU A 50 0.37 12.38 -10.88
C GLU A 50 -0.92 11.68 -10.50
N LYS A 51 -2.00 12.46 -10.38
CA LYS A 51 -3.30 11.97 -9.93
C LYS A 51 -3.77 10.75 -10.75
N THR A 52 -3.62 10.80 -12.08
CA THR A 52 -4.02 9.70 -12.96
C THR A 52 -3.21 8.44 -12.72
N GLU A 53 -1.92 8.56 -12.39
CA GLU A 53 -1.09 7.40 -12.07
C GLU A 53 -1.53 6.76 -10.73
N CYS A 54 -1.86 7.59 -9.74
CA CYS A 54 -2.40 7.13 -8.46
C CYS A 54 -3.73 6.38 -8.63
N GLU A 55 -4.64 6.89 -9.47
CA GLU A 55 -5.91 6.22 -9.76
C GLU A 55 -5.69 4.86 -10.44
N GLU A 56 -4.75 4.77 -11.39
CA GLU A 56 -4.37 3.51 -12.02
C GLU A 56 -3.72 2.52 -11.04
N ALA A 57 -2.86 3.01 -10.16
CA ALA A 57 -2.24 2.20 -9.11
C ALA A 57 -3.29 1.68 -8.11
N PHE A 58 -4.24 2.54 -7.69
CA PHE A 58 -5.35 2.15 -6.82
C PHE A 58 -6.15 1.01 -7.45
N ALA A 59 -6.53 1.15 -8.73
CA ALA A 59 -7.32 0.14 -9.43
C ALA A 59 -6.62 -1.23 -9.48
N LYS A 60 -5.28 -1.24 -9.53
CA LYS A 60 -4.49 -2.48 -9.50
C LYS A 60 -4.37 -3.06 -8.10
N MET A 61 -4.15 -2.25 -7.07
CA MET A 61 -4.03 -2.76 -5.69
C MET A 61 -5.37 -3.17 -5.09
N SER A 62 -6.47 -2.49 -5.43
CA SER A 62 -7.81 -2.79 -4.89
C SER A 62 -8.45 -4.03 -5.52
N GLN A 63 -7.87 -4.55 -6.60
CA GLN A 63 -8.34 -5.73 -7.33
C GLN A 63 -9.84 -5.66 -7.69
N GLY A 64 -10.32 -4.46 -8.00
CA GLY A 64 -11.72 -4.21 -8.37
C GLY A 64 -12.67 -3.91 -7.21
N GLN A 65 -12.14 -3.77 -5.98
CA GLN A 65 -12.91 -3.29 -4.83
C GLN A 65 -12.92 -1.75 -4.77
N SER A 66 -13.94 -1.20 -4.12
CA SER A 66 -14.10 0.25 -3.91
C SER A 66 -13.16 0.81 -2.85
N GLU A 67 -12.74 -0.04 -1.92
CA GLU A 67 -11.90 0.30 -0.77
C GLU A 67 -10.90 -0.82 -0.52
N VAL A 68 -9.79 -0.49 0.16
CA VAL A 68 -8.80 -1.45 0.65
C VAL A 68 -8.83 -1.44 2.17
N THR A 69 -9.22 -2.55 2.79
CA THR A 69 -9.24 -2.66 4.27
C THR A 69 -7.83 -2.77 4.84
N ARG A 70 -7.70 -2.57 6.15
CA ARG A 70 -6.41 -2.70 6.86
C ARG A 70 -5.78 -4.09 6.68
N GLU A 71 -6.56 -5.14 6.73
CA GLU A 71 -6.07 -6.51 6.53
C GLU A 71 -5.55 -6.73 5.11
N GLN A 72 -6.22 -6.15 4.12
CA GLN A 72 -5.80 -6.20 2.73
C GLN A 72 -4.53 -5.38 2.51
N PHE A 73 -4.49 -4.16 3.07
CA PHE A 73 -3.29 -3.33 3.03
C PHE A 73 -2.09 -4.03 3.67
N ALA A 74 -2.27 -4.73 4.78
CA ALA A 74 -1.19 -5.50 5.41
C ALA A 74 -0.68 -6.65 4.50
N ALA A 75 -1.57 -7.30 3.74
CA ALA A 75 -1.18 -8.30 2.74
C ALA A 75 -0.42 -7.67 1.57
N LEU A 76 -0.91 -6.55 1.04
CA LEU A 76 -0.26 -5.79 -0.03
C LEU A 76 1.10 -5.25 0.41
N TRP A 77 1.22 -4.79 1.66
CA TRP A 77 2.48 -4.35 2.26
C TRP A 77 3.52 -5.47 2.27
N LYS A 78 3.11 -6.68 2.64
CA LYS A 78 3.98 -7.86 2.60
C LYS A 78 4.41 -8.18 1.17
N GLU A 79 3.50 -8.11 0.21
CA GLU A 79 3.82 -8.30 -1.20
C GLU A 79 4.84 -7.27 -1.68
N TYR A 80 4.66 -5.99 -1.39
CA TYR A 80 5.58 -4.93 -1.81
C TYR A 80 7.04 -5.19 -1.41
N PHE A 81 7.27 -5.73 -0.20
CA PHE A 81 8.62 -5.97 0.30
C PHE A 81 9.19 -7.36 -0.03
N ALA A 82 8.35 -8.36 -0.29
CA ALA A 82 8.77 -9.76 -0.36
C ALA A 82 8.35 -10.50 -1.64
N ALA A 83 7.45 -9.94 -2.44
CA ALA A 83 7.05 -10.57 -3.70
C ALA A 83 8.16 -10.40 -4.76
N GLU A 84 8.44 -11.48 -5.48
CA GLU A 84 9.29 -11.45 -6.67
C GLU A 84 8.47 -11.20 -7.96
N ASP A 85 7.14 -11.24 -7.87
CA ASP A 85 6.25 -10.98 -9.00
C ASP A 85 6.17 -9.46 -9.27
N VAL A 86 6.63 -9.06 -10.44
CA VAL A 86 6.59 -7.67 -10.93
C VAL A 86 5.17 -7.14 -11.08
N ASN A 87 4.18 -8.03 -11.20
CA ASN A 87 2.78 -7.66 -11.31
C ASN A 87 2.00 -7.80 -10.00
N ALA A 88 2.69 -8.09 -8.88
CA ALA A 88 2.04 -8.21 -7.58
C ALA A 88 1.23 -6.93 -7.27
N PRO A 89 -0.03 -7.06 -6.85
CA PRO A 89 -0.88 -5.94 -6.45
C PRO A 89 -0.21 -5.05 -5.39
N GLY A 90 0.58 -5.64 -4.49
CA GLY A 90 1.39 -4.90 -3.52
C GLY A 90 2.36 -3.89 -4.12
N ASN A 91 2.84 -4.07 -5.35
CA ASN A 91 3.77 -3.13 -5.98
C ASN A 91 3.16 -1.73 -6.19
N TYR A 92 1.82 -1.63 -6.19
CA TYR A 92 1.10 -0.40 -6.48
C TYR A 92 0.71 0.41 -5.23
N ILE A 93 1.03 -0.04 -4.01
CA ILE A 93 0.64 0.64 -2.75
C ILE A 93 1.23 2.04 -2.55
N PHE A 94 2.20 2.46 -3.37
CA PHE A 94 2.77 3.81 -3.31
C PHE A 94 2.46 4.65 -4.56
N GLY A 95 1.35 4.34 -5.24
CA GLY A 95 0.79 5.21 -6.28
C GLY A 95 1.56 5.23 -7.59
N LYS A 96 2.53 4.32 -7.77
CA LYS A 96 3.33 4.19 -9.00
C LYS A 96 2.92 2.98 -9.80
N THR A 97 2.98 3.11 -11.11
CA THR A 97 2.72 2.00 -12.04
C THR A 97 3.97 1.46 -12.72
N SER A 98 5.13 2.08 -12.47
CA SER A 98 6.44 1.71 -13.02
C SER A 98 7.52 1.67 -11.94
N PHE A 99 8.47 0.72 -12.09
CA PHE A 99 9.49 0.36 -11.09
C PHE A 99 10.86 0.17 -11.73
#